data_AF-A0A926ZF21-F1
#
_entry.id   AF-A0A926ZF21-F1
#
_cell.length_a   1.000
_cell.length_b   1.000
_cell.length_c   1.000
_cell.angle_alpha   90.00
_cell.angle_beta   90.00
_cell.angle_gamma   90.00
#
_symmetry.space_group_name_H-M   'P 1'
#
loop_
_entity.id
_entity.type
_entity.pdbx_description
1 polymer ?
#
loop_
_entity_poly.entity_id
_entity_poly.type
_entity_poly.pdbx_seq_one_letter_code
_entity_poly.pdbx_strand_id
1 'polypeptide(L)'
;MTTGRIPDEIPTNLQEQLLMQDAKAAAAQAINCKEILGTPQEPLRDAPRLVANYGGNLEDWVKMASTQTNIINGASVQIHWFRNRQTLENVEFKFKRQYLKTISTNL
;
A
#
# COMPACT_ATOMS: atom_id res chain seq x y z
N MET A 1 -5.47 -14.15 15.53
CA MET A 1 -5.80 -13.22 14.44
C MET A 1 -6.12 -11.88 15.08
N THR A 2 -5.46 -10.79 14.67
CA THR A 2 -5.78 -9.45 15.16
C THR A 2 -7.18 -9.08 14.71
N THR A 3 -8.14 -9.14 15.63
CA THR A 3 -9.49 -8.64 15.46
C THR A 3 -9.46 -7.11 15.54
N GLY A 4 -9.90 -6.44 14.48
CA GLY A 4 -10.07 -4.99 14.46
C GLY A 4 -9.29 -4.27 13.37
N ARG A 5 -9.69 -3.02 13.11
CA ARG A 5 -9.08 -2.13 12.12
C ARG A 5 -7.58 -2.00 12.37
N ILE A 6 -6.79 -2.20 11.33
CA ILE A 6 -5.35 -1.99 11.34
C ILE A 6 -5.11 -0.53 10.93
N PRO A 7 -4.35 0.25 11.71
CA PRO A 7 -4.03 1.62 11.35
C PRO A 7 -3.00 1.68 10.22
N ASP A 8 -2.88 2.86 9.62
CA ASP A 8 -1.78 3.16 8.71
C ASP A 8 -0.43 3.10 9.44
N GLU A 9 0.63 2.77 8.71
CA GLU A 9 2.00 2.83 9.21
C GLU A 9 2.37 4.29 9.52
N ILE A 10 2.97 4.52 10.68
CA ILE A 10 3.34 5.85 11.14
C ILE A 10 4.72 6.22 10.55
N PRO A 11 4.82 7.33 9.78
CA PRO A 11 6.10 7.82 9.28
C PRO A 11 7.08 8.17 10.41
N THR A 12 8.36 7.87 10.22
CA THR A 12 9.40 8.12 11.25
C THR A 12 10.27 9.34 10.97
N ASN A 13 10.19 9.88 9.75
CA ASN A 13 10.96 11.04 9.31
C ASN A 13 10.15 11.90 8.33
N LEU A 14 10.63 13.11 8.06
CA LEU A 14 9.94 14.08 7.20
C LEU A 14 9.73 13.57 5.76
N GLN A 15 10.69 12.84 5.19
CA GLN A 15 10.56 12.33 3.82
C GLN A 15 9.47 11.27 3.72
N GLU A 16 9.37 10.39 4.71
CA GLU A 16 8.29 9.41 4.83
C GLU A 16 6.93 10.08 5.07
N GLN A 17 6.90 11.15 5.87
CA GLN A 17 5.68 11.91 6.13
C GLN A 17 5.13 12.55 4.86
N LEU A 18 5.99 13.20 4.07
CA LEU A 18 5.62 13.80 2.79
C LEU A 18 5.17 12.73 1.80
N LEU A 19 5.92 11.63 1.67
CA LEU A 19 5.55 10.52 0.77
C LEU A 19 4.19 9.91 1.14
N MET A 20 3.89 9.74 2.43
CA MET A 20 2.60 9.24 2.91
C MET A 20 1.47 10.24 2.62
N GLN A 21 1.71 11.53 2.83
CA GLN A 21 0.74 12.59 2.52
C GLN A 21 0.40 12.61 1.02
N ASP A 22 1.41 12.56 0.16
CA ASP A 22 1.25 12.55 -1.29
C ASP A 22 0.49 11.30 -1.75
N ALA A 23 0.83 10.12 -1.21
CA ALA A 23 0.13 8.88 -1.53
C ALA A 23 -1.35 8.90 -1.11
N LYS A 24 -1.68 9.49 0.05
CA LYS A 24 -3.07 9.66 0.49
C LYS A 24 -3.85 10.63 -0.39
N ALA A 25 -3.23 11.76 -0.75
CA ALA A 25 -3.83 12.73 -1.67
C ALA A 25 -4.07 12.12 -3.07
N ALA A 26 -3.10 11.34 -3.56
CA ALA A 26 -3.18 10.59 -4.80
C ALA A 26 -4.29 9.53 -4.77
N ALA A 27 -4.39 8.76 -3.68
CA ALA A 27 -5.43 7.75 -3.47
C ALA A 27 -6.84 8.35 -3.45
N ALA A 28 -7.02 9.50 -2.79
CA ALA A 28 -8.30 10.21 -2.74
C ALA A 28 -8.74 10.71 -4.13
N GLN A 29 -7.79 11.09 -4.99
CA GLN A 29 -8.05 11.57 -6.35
C GLN A 29 -7.97 10.46 -7.41
N ALA A 30 -7.63 9.23 -7.02
CA ALA A 30 -7.34 8.11 -7.92
C ALA A 30 -6.31 8.44 -9.03
N ILE A 31 -5.34 9.30 -8.72
CA ILE A 31 -4.22 9.65 -9.62
C ILE A 31 -2.93 8.99 -9.13
N ASN A 32 -1.97 8.75 -10.03
CA ASN A 32 -0.64 8.22 -9.66
C ASN A 32 -0.69 6.98 -8.75
N CYS A 33 -1.69 6.12 -8.95
CA CYS A 33 -1.87 4.88 -8.22
C CYS A 33 -2.22 3.75 -9.19
N LYS A 34 -1.91 2.51 -8.82
CA LYS A 34 -2.28 1.32 -9.60
C LYS A 34 -2.75 0.20 -8.69
N GLU A 35 -3.69 -0.59 -9.17
CA GLU A 35 -4.02 -1.89 -8.60
C GLU A 35 -2.86 -2.87 -8.85
N ILE A 36 -2.50 -3.65 -7.83
CA ILE A 36 -1.42 -4.64 -7.90
C ILE A 36 -1.84 -6.03 -7.45
N LEU A 37 -2.99 -6.19 -6.77
CA LEU A 37 -3.63 -7.47 -6.44
C LEU A 37 -5.15 -7.26 -6.28
N GLY A 38 -5.93 -8.34 -6.38
CA GLY A 38 -7.40 -8.31 -6.31
C GLY A 38 -8.08 -8.49 -7.67
N THR A 39 -7.39 -9.18 -8.60
CA THR A 39 -7.96 -9.65 -9.87
C THR A 39 -8.26 -11.16 -9.76
N PRO A 40 -9.07 -11.74 -10.66
CA PRO A 40 -9.27 -13.18 -10.70
C PRO A 40 -7.97 -13.99 -10.88
N GLN A 41 -6.97 -13.42 -11.56
CA GLN A 41 -5.65 -14.04 -11.77
C GLN A 41 -4.74 -13.88 -10.55
N GLU A 42 -4.86 -12.78 -9.82
CA GLU A 42 -4.05 -12.45 -8.65
C GLU A 42 -4.97 -12.13 -7.45
N PRO A 43 -5.56 -13.16 -6.83
CA PRO A 43 -6.53 -12.97 -5.76
C PRO A 43 -5.89 -12.35 -4.52
N LEU A 44 -6.64 -11.47 -3.86
CA LEU A 44 -6.20 -10.83 -2.62
C LEU A 44 -6.47 -11.75 -1.42
N ARG A 45 -5.40 -12.37 -0.87
CA ARG A 45 -5.50 -13.27 0.28
C ARG A 45 -6.04 -12.60 1.56
N ASP A 46 -5.84 -11.30 1.70
CA ASP A 46 -6.32 -10.52 2.85
C ASP A 46 -7.80 -10.16 2.76
N ALA A 47 -8.49 -10.41 1.65
CA ALA A 47 -9.87 -10.00 1.44
C ALA A 47 -10.83 -10.44 2.56
N PRO A 48 -10.78 -11.69 3.09
CA PRO A 48 -11.66 -12.08 4.20
C PRO A 48 -11.45 -11.26 5.47
N ARG A 49 -10.19 -10.89 5.77
CA ARG A 49 -9.86 -10.04 6.92
C ARG A 49 -10.34 -8.61 6.70
N LEU A 50 -10.20 -8.09 5.47
CA LEU A 50 -10.68 -6.76 5.13
C LEU A 50 -12.20 -6.66 5.28
N VAL A 51 -12.94 -7.66 4.79
CA VAL A 51 -14.40 -7.75 5.01
C VAL A 51 -14.74 -7.81 6.50
N ALA A 52 -14.04 -8.62 7.29
CA ALA A 52 -14.29 -8.71 8.73
C ALA A 52 -14.03 -7.39 9.48
N ASN A 53 -13.05 -6.60 9.05
CA ASN A 53 -12.62 -5.38 9.75
C ASN A 53 -13.29 -4.10 9.25
N TYR A 54 -13.68 -4.06 7.97
CA TYR A 54 -14.13 -2.85 7.27
C TYR A 54 -15.45 -3.05 6.51
N GLY A 55 -15.91 -4.29 6.31
CA GLY A 55 -17.14 -4.61 5.56
C GLY A 55 -16.93 -4.74 4.04
N GLY A 56 -18.02 -4.70 3.30
CA GLY A 56 -18.04 -4.90 1.84
C GLY A 56 -17.93 -6.37 1.42
N ASN A 57 -17.69 -6.61 0.12
CA ASN A 57 -17.52 -7.97 -0.42
C ASN A 57 -16.05 -8.29 -0.71
N LEU A 58 -15.73 -9.59 -0.76
CA LEU A 58 -14.36 -10.08 -0.99
C LEU A 58 -13.74 -9.54 -2.29
N GLU A 59 -14.53 -9.51 -3.36
CA GLU A 59 -14.12 -9.13 -4.71
C GLU A 59 -14.00 -7.61 -4.94
N ASP A 60 -14.52 -6.82 -4.00
CA ASP A 60 -14.40 -5.37 -4.05
C ASP A 60 -13.05 -4.88 -3.52
N TRP A 61 -12.34 -5.71 -2.75
CA TRP A 61 -11.06 -5.32 -2.14
C TRP A 61 -9.88 -5.57 -3.07
N VAL A 62 -9.09 -4.53 -3.28
CA VAL A 62 -7.84 -4.56 -4.05
C VAL A 62 -6.67 -4.05 -3.24
N LYS A 63 -5.48 -4.50 -3.60
CA LYS A 63 -4.24 -3.88 -3.14
C LYS A 63 -3.79 -2.85 -4.15
N MET A 64 -3.49 -1.65 -3.65
CA MET A 64 -3.03 -0.51 -4.42
C MET A 64 -1.56 -0.25 -4.15
N ALA A 65 -0.89 0.41 -5.09
CA ALA A 65 0.44 0.99 -4.92
C ALA A 65 0.53 2.38 -5.54
N SER A 66 1.29 3.28 -4.91
CA SER A 66 1.67 4.56 -5.51
C SER A 66 2.57 4.31 -6.72
N THR A 67 2.40 5.05 -7.81
CA THR A 67 3.33 4.96 -8.95
C THR A 67 4.66 5.66 -8.66
N GLN A 68 4.64 6.65 -7.77
CA GLN A 68 5.83 7.34 -7.31
C GLN A 68 6.59 6.52 -6.27
N THR A 69 7.91 6.62 -6.34
CA THR A 69 8.86 6.02 -5.39
C THR A 69 9.94 7.03 -5.03
N ASN A 70 10.30 7.12 -3.75
CA ASN A 70 11.38 7.98 -3.28
C ASN A 70 12.55 7.15 -2.75
N ILE A 71 13.77 7.62 -2.96
CA ILE A 71 14.93 7.04 -2.28
C ILE A 71 15.01 7.63 -0.87
N ILE A 72 14.76 6.81 0.15
CA ILE A 72 14.85 7.19 1.56
C ILE A 72 15.77 6.20 2.25
N ASN A 73 16.82 6.69 2.89
CA ASN A 73 17.81 5.88 3.61
C ASN A 73 18.37 4.70 2.79
N GLY A 74 18.63 4.93 1.49
CA GLY A 74 19.19 3.92 0.58
C GLY A 74 18.19 2.87 0.07
N ALA A 75 16.90 2.99 0.40
CA ALA A 75 15.84 2.15 -0.13
C ALA A 75 14.99 2.92 -1.14
N SER A 76 14.54 2.25 -2.20
CA SER A 76 13.39 2.72 -2.98
C SER A 76 12.12 2.44 -2.19
N VAL A 77 11.39 3.49 -1.83
CA VAL A 77 10.21 3.42 -0.96
C VAL A 77 8.98 3.80 -1.77
N GLN A 78 7.99 2.90 -1.74
CA GLN A 78 6.66 3.05 -2.35
C GLN A 78 5.59 2.92 -1.25
N ILE A 79 4.41 3.49 -1.44
CA ILE A 79 3.28 3.30 -0.52
C ILE A 79 2.30 2.27 -1.09
N HIS A 80 1.94 1.27 -0.30
CA HIS A 80 0.90 0.29 -0.62
C HIS A 80 -0.27 0.48 0.34
N TRP A 81 -1.50 0.23 -0.11
CA TRP A 81 -2.70 0.26 0.73
C TRP A 81 -3.77 -0.68 0.18
N PHE A 82 -4.88 -0.84 0.89
CA PHE A 82 -6.07 -1.53 0.38
C PHE A 82 -7.15 -0.54 0.02
N ARG A 83 -7.85 -0.80 -1.09
CA ARG A 83 -9.00 -0.02 -1.53
C ARG A 83 -10.21 -0.93 -1.74
N ASN A 84 -11.38 -0.48 -1.29
CA ASN A 84 -12.64 -1.06 -1.71
C ASN A 84 -13.11 -0.33 -2.99
N ARG A 85 -13.33 -1.06 -4.08
CA ARG A 85 -13.74 -0.50 -5.38
C ARG A 85 -15.13 0.12 -5.38
N GLN A 86 -16.03 -0.30 -4.49
CA GLN A 86 -17.40 0.21 -4.40
C GLN A 86 -17.48 1.45 -3.51
N THR A 87 -16.93 1.38 -2.30
CA THR A 87 -17.02 2.48 -1.33
C THR A 87 -15.93 3.53 -1.52
N LEU A 88 -14.91 3.22 -2.31
CA LEU A 88 -13.68 3.99 -2.48
C LEU A 88 -12.89 4.21 -1.17
N GLU A 89 -13.21 3.45 -0.12
CA GLU A 89 -12.49 3.51 1.16
C GLU A 89 -11.06 3.01 0.95
N ASN A 90 -10.08 3.78 1.44
CA ASN A 90 -8.67 3.43 1.42
C ASN A 90 -8.18 3.21 2.85
N VAL A 91 -7.53 2.08 3.12
CA VAL A 91 -7.11 1.68 4.48
C VAL A 91 -5.71 1.05 4.48
N GLU A 92 -5.07 1.08 5.65
CA GLU A 92 -3.81 0.39 5.93
C GLU A 92 -2.66 0.78 5.00
N PHE A 93 -2.42 2.09 4.85
CA PHE A 93 -1.28 2.59 4.10
C PHE A 93 0.03 2.15 4.77
N LYS A 94 0.93 1.55 3.98
CA LYS A 94 2.20 0.97 4.46
C LYS A 94 3.36 1.31 3.53
N PHE A 95 4.55 1.43 4.09
CA PHE A 95 5.77 1.67 3.34
C PHE A 95 6.35 0.36 2.81
N LYS A 96 6.39 0.21 1.48
CA LYS A 96 7.12 -0.86 0.83
C LYS A 96 8.53 -0.39 0.47
N ARG A 97 9.52 -0.88 1.22
CA ARG A 97 10.95 -0.59 1.02
C ARG A 97 11.60 -1.69 0.18
N GLN A 98 12.34 -1.30 -0.84
CA GLN A 98 13.18 -2.18 -1.65
C GLN A 98 14.62 -1.66 -1.60
N TYR A 99 15.49 -2.42 -0.95
CA TYR A 99 16.92 -2.15 -0.93
C TYR A 99 17.55 -2.73 -2.21
N LEU A 100 18.38 -1.92 -2.88
CA LEU A 100 19.17 -2.41 -3.99
C LEU A 100 20.14 -3.47 -3.46
N LYS A 101 20.13 -4.66 -4.07
CA LYS A 101 21.17 -5.66 -3.82
C LYS A 101 22.47 -5.08 -4.37
N THR A 102 23.40 -4.71 -3.49
CA THR A 102 24.78 -4.42 -3.91
C THR A 102 25.34 -5.71 -4.49
N ILE A 103 25.68 -5.72 -5.78
CA ILE A 103 26.43 -6.83 -6.37
C ILE A 103 27.84 -6.68 -5.80
N SER A 104 28.19 -7.55 -4.85
CA SER A 104 29.59 -7.72 -4.44
C SER A 104 30.33 -8.34 -5.61
N THR A 105 30.92 -7.50 -6.46
CA THR A 105 31.93 -7.96 -7.42
C THR A 105 33.14 -8.38 -6.61
N ASN A 106 33.31 -9.68 -6.41
CA ASN A 106 34.59 -10.21 -5.93
C ASN A 106 35.64 -9.88 -6.99
N LEU A 107 36.67 -9.14 -6.57
CA LEU A 107 37.87 -8.80 -7.34
C LEU A 107 38.65 -10.06 -7.73
#